data_AF-A0A820PP86-F1
#
_entry.id   AF-A0A820PP86-F1
#
_cell.length_a   1.000
_cell.length_b   1.000
_cell.length_c   1.000
_cell.angle_alpha   90.00
_cell.angle_beta   90.00
_cell.angle_gamma   90.00
#
_symmetry.space_group_name_H-M   'P 1'
#
loop_
_entity.id
_entity.type
_entity.pdbx_description
1 polymer ?
#
loop_
_entity_poly.entity_id
_entity_poly.type
_entity_poly.pdbx_seq_one_letter_code
_entity_poly.pdbx_strand_id
1 'polypeptide(L)'
;THIAQNPTDWKYVHFGAAKPGSIVGCDFAGEIVEIGKEAVGNYSKGERVAGCIHGGLNPEVGIRGAYSEYVVQEASLVFRYPAMISSDAAATIPLASITA
;
A
#
# COMPACT_ATOMS: atom_id res chain seq x y z
N THR A 1 -3.72 7.07 9.67
CA THR A 1 -3.15 6.25 8.57
C THR A 1 -1.65 6.38 8.60
N HIS A 2 -0.88 5.41 8.08
CA HIS A 2 0.59 5.45 8.02
C HIS A 2 1.12 4.67 6.81
N ILE A 3 2.38 4.94 6.45
CA ILE A 3 3.20 4.20 5.49
C ILE A 3 4.45 3.68 6.20
N ALA A 4 5.11 2.66 5.64
CA ALA A 4 6.42 2.24 6.10
C ALA A 4 7.48 2.39 5.00
N GLN A 5 8.74 2.49 5.44
CA GLN A 5 9.90 2.54 4.57
C GLN A 5 10.47 1.14 4.39
N ASN A 6 10.72 0.78 3.14
CA ASN A 6 11.43 -0.43 2.76
C ASN A 6 12.73 -0.07 2.00
N PRO A 7 13.76 -0.93 2.01
CA PRO A 7 14.95 -0.71 1.19
C PRO A 7 14.65 -0.55 -0.30
N THR A 8 13.59 -1.20 -0.80
CA THR A 8 13.18 -1.06 -2.21
C THR A 8 12.82 0.39 -2.56
N ASP A 9 12.17 1.14 -1.65
CA ASP A 9 11.60 2.44 -1.98
C ASP A 9 12.65 3.46 -2.42
N TRP A 10 13.74 3.58 -1.65
CA TRP A 10 14.84 4.48 -2.02
C TRP A 10 15.74 3.87 -3.10
N LYS A 11 15.95 2.54 -3.11
CA LYS A 11 16.80 1.88 -4.11
C LYS A 11 16.21 1.98 -5.50
N TYR A 12 14.88 1.86 -5.64
CA TYR A 12 14.19 1.99 -6.91
C TYR A 12 14.44 3.37 -7.55
N VAL A 13 14.41 4.42 -6.72
CA VAL A 13 14.73 5.79 -7.16
C VAL A 13 16.22 5.93 -7.45
N HIS A 14 17.08 5.54 -6.51
CA HIS A 14 18.52 5.75 -6.59
C HIS A 14 19.17 5.04 -7.79
N PHE A 15 18.74 3.82 -8.10
CA PHE A 15 19.26 3.04 -9.22
C PHE A 15 18.49 3.28 -10.54
N GLY A 16 17.58 4.27 -10.59
CA GLY A 16 16.90 4.68 -11.82
C GLY A 16 15.83 3.70 -12.32
N ALA A 17 15.33 2.80 -11.47
CA ALA A 17 14.25 1.89 -11.81
C ALA A 17 12.87 2.58 -11.76
N ALA A 18 12.71 3.59 -10.88
CA ALA A 18 11.55 4.48 -10.90
C ALA A 18 11.72 5.57 -11.97
N LYS A 19 10.73 5.74 -12.85
CA LYS A 19 10.73 6.83 -13.83
C LYS A 19 10.19 8.12 -13.19
N PRO A 20 10.57 9.31 -13.70
CA PRO A 20 9.91 10.55 -13.31
C PRO A 20 8.39 10.45 -13.43
N GLY A 21 7.68 10.88 -12.39
CA GLY A 21 6.21 10.75 -12.29
C GLY A 21 5.72 9.46 -11.64
N SER A 22 6.60 8.50 -11.32
CA SER A 22 6.24 7.35 -10.49
C SER A 22 5.95 7.76 -9.04
N ILE A 23 5.02 7.05 -8.40
CA ILE A 23 4.82 7.11 -6.94
C ILE A 23 5.52 5.88 -6.34
N VAL A 24 6.47 6.09 -5.44
CA VAL A 24 7.17 4.99 -4.72
C VAL A 24 6.48 4.66 -3.39
N GLY A 25 7.01 3.72 -2.62
CA GLY A 25 6.38 3.24 -1.40
C GLY A 25 5.59 1.96 -1.62
N CYS A 26 5.82 0.97 -0.77
CA CYS A 26 5.14 -0.31 -0.84
C CYS A 26 4.06 -0.49 0.23
N ASP A 27 4.35 -0.17 1.48
CA ASP A 27 3.47 -0.53 2.59
C ASP A 27 2.58 0.62 3.04
N PHE A 28 1.34 0.27 3.36
CA PHE A 28 0.36 1.19 3.91
C PHE A 28 -0.50 0.53 4.99
N ALA A 29 -1.01 1.37 5.89
CA ALA A 29 -2.12 1.05 6.77
C ALA A 29 -3.06 2.25 6.89
N GLY A 30 -4.34 2.04 6.60
CA GLY A 30 -5.33 3.11 6.56
C GLY A 30 -6.76 2.62 6.70
N GLU A 31 -7.68 3.47 6.28
CA GLU A 31 -9.12 3.20 6.31
C GLU A 31 -9.66 3.14 4.89
N ILE A 32 -10.65 2.27 4.67
CA ILE A 32 -11.32 2.14 3.38
C ILE A 32 -12.26 3.33 3.18
N VAL A 33 -11.96 4.18 2.19
CA VAL A 33 -12.81 5.34 1.84
C VAL A 33 -13.81 5.02 0.70
N GLU A 34 -13.46 4.07 -0.15
CA GLU A 34 -14.27 3.64 -1.30
C GLU A 34 -14.08 2.15 -1.56
N ILE A 35 -15.13 1.50 -2.08
CA ILE A 35 -15.14 0.06 -2.39
C ILE A 35 -15.57 -0.10 -3.83
N GLY A 36 -14.74 -0.77 -4.63
CA GLY A 36 -15.07 -1.13 -6.01
C GLY A 36 -16.25 -2.10 -6.06
N LYS A 37 -17.03 -2.05 -7.15
CA LYS A 37 -18.26 -2.85 -7.32
C LYS A 37 -18.04 -4.35 -7.12
N GLU A 38 -16.89 -4.86 -7.52
CA GLU A 38 -16.53 -6.29 -7.43
C GLU A 38 -16.03 -6.72 -6.03
N ALA A 39 -15.74 -5.75 -5.15
CA ALA A 39 -15.26 -6.00 -3.79
C ALA A 39 -16.37 -5.86 -2.72
N VAL A 40 -17.61 -5.62 -3.15
CA VAL A 40 -18.76 -5.45 -2.26
C VAL A 40 -19.00 -6.72 -1.43
N GLY A 41 -19.22 -6.55 -0.13
CA GLY A 41 -19.50 -7.64 0.82
C GLY A 41 -18.29 -8.18 1.57
N ASN A 42 -17.06 -7.92 1.09
CA ASN A 42 -15.84 -8.35 1.79
C ASN A 42 -15.33 -7.35 2.83
N TYR A 43 -15.66 -6.07 2.66
CA TYR A 43 -15.19 -4.96 3.49
C TYR A 43 -16.26 -3.87 3.66
N SER A 44 -16.06 -2.99 4.64
CA SER A 44 -16.88 -1.80 4.87
C SER A 44 -16.06 -0.52 4.81
N LYS A 45 -16.70 0.61 4.44
CA LYS A 45 -16.06 1.93 4.54
C LYS A 45 -15.75 2.26 6.01
N GLY A 46 -14.63 2.93 6.26
CA GLY A 46 -14.10 3.22 7.60
C GLY A 46 -13.37 2.05 8.26
N GLU A 47 -13.36 0.87 7.63
CA GLU A 47 -12.66 -0.29 8.14
C GLU A 47 -11.13 -0.12 8.01
N ARG A 48 -10.40 -0.47 9.08
CA ARG A 48 -8.93 -0.38 9.13
C ARG A 48 -8.29 -1.59 8.45
N VAL A 49 -7.46 -1.33 7.46
CA VAL A 49 -6.73 -2.35 6.69
C VAL A 49 -5.27 -1.96 6.47
N ALA A 50 -4.42 -2.97 6.30
CA ALA A 50 -3.04 -2.82 5.88
C ALA A 50 -2.79 -3.65 4.61
N GLY A 51 -1.77 -3.30 3.86
CA GLY A 51 -1.43 -3.99 2.62
C GLY A 51 -0.12 -3.51 2.03
N CYS A 52 0.33 -4.25 1.02
CA CYS A 52 1.48 -3.91 0.19
C CYS A 52 0.98 -3.59 -1.22
N ILE A 53 1.62 -2.62 -1.88
CA ILE A 53 1.43 -2.30 -3.30
C ILE A 53 2.80 -2.21 -4.00
N HIS A 54 2.83 -2.44 -5.31
CA HIS A 54 4.05 -2.23 -6.08
C HIS A 54 4.28 -0.73 -6.28
N GLY A 55 5.13 -0.13 -5.46
CA GLY A 55 5.62 1.24 -5.62
C GLY A 55 6.66 1.35 -6.73
N GLY A 56 6.68 2.50 -7.42
CA GLY A 56 7.63 2.77 -8.49
C GLY A 56 7.22 2.23 -9.85
N LEU A 57 5.94 1.91 -10.05
CA LEU A 57 5.43 1.43 -11.34
C LEU A 57 5.71 2.48 -12.45
N ASN A 58 6.06 2.01 -13.65
CA ASN A 58 6.24 2.88 -14.81
C ASN A 58 4.93 3.64 -15.11
N PRO A 59 4.93 4.98 -15.12
CA PRO A 59 3.72 5.78 -15.34
C PRO A 59 3.02 5.51 -16.67
N GLU A 60 3.75 5.01 -17.68
CA GLU A 60 3.18 4.63 -18.99
C GLU A 60 2.23 3.43 -18.91
N VAL A 61 2.39 2.56 -17.91
CA VAL A 61 1.52 1.38 -17.70
C VAL A 61 0.52 1.58 -16.55
N GLY A 62 0.79 2.54 -15.67
CA GLY A 62 -0.09 2.91 -14.56
C GLY A 62 0.66 3.60 -13.44
N ILE A 63 -0.03 4.46 -12.70
CA ILE A 63 0.53 5.17 -11.55
C ILE A 63 -0.06 4.58 -10.27
N ARG A 64 0.82 4.01 -9.44
CA ARG A 64 0.47 3.52 -8.09
C ARG A 64 1.71 3.48 -7.21
N GLY A 65 1.50 3.63 -5.90
CA GLY A 65 2.50 3.55 -4.84
C GLY A 65 1.88 3.98 -3.52
N ALA A 66 2.50 3.62 -2.41
CA ALA A 66 1.97 3.90 -1.08
C ALA A 66 2.29 5.30 -0.57
N TYR A 67 3.30 6.00 -1.13
CA TYR A 67 3.65 7.36 -0.72
C TYR A 67 2.70 8.38 -1.37
N SER A 68 1.42 8.22 -1.08
CA SER A 68 0.29 9.01 -1.56
C SER A 68 -0.78 9.09 -0.47
N GLU A 69 -1.69 10.06 -0.60
CA GLU A 69 -2.82 10.20 0.32
C GLU A 69 -3.84 9.04 0.19
N TYR A 70 -3.93 8.46 -1.02
CA TYR A 70 -4.83 7.36 -1.35
C TYR A 70 -4.10 6.25 -2.09
N VAL A 71 -4.48 5.01 -1.81
CA VAL A 71 -3.97 3.81 -2.49
C VAL A 71 -5.17 3.00 -2.99
N VAL A 72 -5.14 2.64 -4.28
CA VAL A 72 -6.10 1.70 -4.86
C VAL A 72 -5.44 0.33 -4.88
N GLN A 73 -6.05 -0.64 -4.19
CA GLN A 73 -5.54 -2.00 -4.09
C GLN A 73 -6.67 -3.02 -4.27
N GLU A 74 -6.32 -4.17 -4.84
CA GLU A 74 -7.20 -5.33 -4.92
C GLU A 74 -7.61 -5.79 -3.51
N ALA A 75 -8.89 -6.09 -3.35
CA ALA A 75 -9.45 -6.49 -2.06
C ALA A 75 -8.80 -7.75 -1.46
N SER A 76 -8.23 -8.62 -2.29
CA SER A 76 -7.50 -9.83 -1.90
C SER A 76 -6.10 -9.54 -1.34
N LEU A 77 -5.55 -8.34 -1.58
CA LEU A 77 -4.19 -7.93 -1.22
C LEU A 77 -4.14 -6.96 -0.03
N VAL A 78 -5.27 -6.80 0.67
CA VAL A 78 -5.36 -6.07 1.93
C VAL A 78 -5.85 -7.00 3.04
N PHE A 79 -5.48 -6.70 4.27
CA PHE A 79 -5.87 -7.48 5.43
C PHE A 79 -6.30 -6.59 6.60
N ARG A 80 -7.26 -7.10 7.38
CA ARG A 80 -7.64 -6.51 8.67
C ARG A 80 -6.53 -6.73 9.68
N TYR A 81 -6.34 -5.80 10.59
CA TYR A 81 -5.45 -5.96 11.74
C TYR A 81 -6.18 -5.64 13.05
N PRO A 82 -5.78 -6.24 14.18
CA PRO A 82 -6.47 -6.06 15.47
C PRO A 82 -6.51 -4.59 15.90
N ALA A 83 -7.59 -4.18 16.56
CA ALA A 83 -7.80 -2.79 16.99
C ALA A 83 -6.68 -2.27 17.91
N MET A 84 -6.07 -3.17 18.71
CA MET A 84 -4.95 -2.86 19.60
C MET A 84 -3.63 -2.54 18.88
N ILE A 85 -3.52 -2.86 17.59
CA ILE A 85 -2.35 -2.54 16.78
C ILE A 85 -2.54 -1.14 16.19
N SER A 86 -1.56 -0.27 16.43
CA SER A 86 -1.53 1.08 15.85
C SER A 86 -1.26 1.00 14.35
N SER A 87 -1.71 2.00 13.59
CA SER A 87 -1.54 1.96 12.13
C SER A 87 -0.08 2.07 11.70
N ASP A 88 0.78 2.74 12.47
CA ASP A 88 2.22 2.80 12.21
C ASP A 88 2.86 1.40 12.33
N ALA A 89 2.52 0.64 13.38
CA ALA A 89 2.99 -0.73 13.54
C ALA A 89 2.39 -1.66 12.46
N ALA A 90 1.12 -1.51 12.12
CA ALA A 90 0.49 -2.32 11.07
C ALA A 90 1.14 -2.09 9.69
N ALA A 91 1.59 -0.87 9.39
CA ALA A 91 2.24 -0.55 8.13
C ALA A 91 3.63 -1.19 7.97
N THR A 92 4.31 -1.65 9.03
CA THR A 92 5.67 -2.22 8.91
C THR A 92 5.69 -3.72 8.57
N ILE A 93 4.53 -4.34 8.42
CA ILE A 93 4.36 -5.79 8.27
C ILE A 93 4.19 -6.27 6.82
N PRO A 94 3.43 -5.61 5.93
CA PRO A 94 2.94 -6.24 4.70
C PRO A 94 4.05 -6.75 3.77
N LEU A 95 4.92 -5.87 3.24
CA LEU A 95 5.97 -6.28 2.32
C LEU A 95 6.97 -7.23 2.99
N ALA A 96 7.42 -6.90 4.20
CA ALA A 96 8.37 -7.73 4.94
C ALA A 96 7.86 -9.18 5.10
N SER A 97 6.58 -9.33 5.43
CA SER A 97 5.97 -10.64 5.70
C SER A 97 5.75 -11.48 4.45
N ILE A 98 5.42 -10.87 3.31
CA ILE A 98 5.23 -11.62 2.05
C ILE A 98 6.55 -12.03 1.37
N THR A 99 7.67 -11.43 1.78
CA THR A 99 9.00 -11.70 1.20
C THR A 99 9.88 -12.66 2.02
N ALA A 100 9.49 -12.98 3.26
CA ALA A 100 10.29 -13.75 4.21
C ALA A 100 10.45 -15.23 3.84
#